data_AF-A0A9E8MUJ5-F1
#
_entry.id   AF-A0A9E8MUJ5-F1
#
_cell.length_a   1.000
_cell.length_b   1.000
_cell.length_c   1.000
_cell.angle_alpha   90.00
_cell.angle_beta   90.00
_cell.angle_gamma   90.00
#
_symmetry.space_group_name_H-M   'P 1'
#
loop_
_entity.id
_entity.type
_entity.pdbx_description
1 polymer ?
#
loop_
_entity_poly.entity_id
_entity_poly.type
_entity_poly.pdbx_seq_one_letter_code
_entity_poly.pdbx_strand_id
1 'polypeptide(L)'
;MNFKYNTKHLLSGLLMALSTSLFAQEENTLGALITDRPDATESPTAVPKNSIQVETGAFYESYEENNFKTENLTYNTMLMRYGLLENLELRLGWDYTNNKTKFNGNEVLSTDSFSPLLLGFKVGIAKEKGVLPEIGFLGHLNLPFSVKKELRPENTSVDFRFSFAHTLSEKSSLSYNLGAAWENDAPEAAYLYTIAYGYSLSR
;
A
#
# COMPACT_ATOMS: atom_id res chain seq x y z
N MET A 1 -15.85 -63.50 21.42
CA MET A 1 -14.58 -62.75 21.31
C MET A 1 -14.94 -61.30 21.00
N ASN A 2 -15.07 -60.46 22.03
CA ASN A 2 -15.57 -59.09 21.86
C ASN A 2 -14.41 -58.14 21.58
N PHE A 3 -14.24 -57.76 20.31
CA PHE A 3 -13.31 -56.70 19.93
C PHE A 3 -13.83 -55.37 20.49
N LYS A 4 -13.24 -54.91 21.60
CA LYS A 4 -13.39 -53.53 22.06
C LYS A 4 -12.61 -52.64 21.09
N TYR A 5 -13.27 -52.12 20.05
CA TYR A 5 -12.71 -51.05 19.24
C TYR A 5 -12.57 -49.80 20.13
N ASN A 6 -11.33 -49.36 20.33
CA ASN A 6 -11.00 -48.20 21.13
C ASN A 6 -11.48 -46.94 20.38
N THR A 7 -12.50 -46.28 20.91
CA THR A 7 -13.21 -45.13 20.32
C THR A 7 -12.26 -43.99 19.92
N LYS A 8 -11.10 -43.89 20.58
CA LYS A 8 -10.03 -42.95 20.25
C LYS A 8 -9.41 -43.19 18.86
N HIS A 9 -9.26 -44.44 18.45
CA HIS A 9 -8.72 -44.77 17.12
C HIS A 9 -9.73 -44.50 16.00
N LEU A 10 -11.03 -44.69 16.27
CA LEU A 10 -12.10 -44.33 15.34
C LEU A 10 -12.18 -42.81 15.13
N LEU A 11 -12.10 -42.03 16.22
CA LEU A 11 -12.09 -40.57 16.16
C LEU A 11 -10.85 -40.04 15.43
N SER A 12 -9.68 -40.63 15.68
CA SER A 12 -8.44 -40.29 14.95
C SER A 12 -8.53 -40.60 13.46
N GLY A 13 -9.15 -41.74 13.09
CA GLY A 13 -9.37 -42.11 11.69
C GLY A 13 -10.35 -41.16 10.99
N LEU A 14 -11.41 -40.73 11.70
CA LEU A 14 -12.38 -39.77 11.17
C LEU A 14 -11.76 -38.38 10.96
N LEU A 15 -10.90 -37.92 11.87
CA LEU A 15 -10.15 -36.67 11.73
C LEU A 15 -9.16 -36.71 10.54
N MET A 16 -8.48 -37.85 10.34
CA MET A 16 -7.63 -38.04 9.15
C MET A 16 -8.45 -38.05 7.86
N ALA A 17 -9.63 -38.68 7.85
CA ALA A 17 -10.51 -38.68 6.67
C ALA A 17 -11.13 -37.29 6.37
N LEU A 18 -11.36 -36.46 7.39
CA LEU A 18 -11.78 -35.05 7.18
C LEU A 18 -10.64 -34.17 6.63
N SER A 19 -9.38 -34.49 6.92
CA SER A 19 -8.26 -33.71 6.38
C SER A 19 -8.07 -33.90 4.86
N THR A 20 -8.54 -35.01 4.28
CA THR A 20 -8.39 -35.28 2.84
C THR A 20 -9.52 -34.71 1.99
N SER A 21 -10.61 -34.21 2.59
CA SER A 21 -11.72 -33.52 1.90
C SER A 21 -11.55 -32.00 1.83
N LEU A 22 -10.45 -31.45 2.37
CA LEU A 22 -10.07 -30.06 2.17
C LEU A 22 -9.43 -29.93 0.79
N PHE A 23 -10.25 -29.61 -0.21
CA PHE A 23 -9.78 -29.13 -1.51
C PHE A 23 -9.24 -27.70 -1.35
N ALA A 24 -8.06 -27.57 -0.75
CA ALA A 24 -7.28 -26.33 -0.71
C ALA A 24 -6.34 -26.23 -1.93
N GLN A 25 -6.74 -26.80 -3.07
CA GLN A 25 -5.98 -26.61 -4.30
C GLN A 25 -6.18 -25.16 -4.74
N GLU A 26 -5.13 -24.37 -4.54
CA GLU A 26 -5.04 -22.98 -4.93
C GLU A 26 -5.10 -22.90 -6.45
N GLU A 27 -6.30 -22.72 -7.01
CA GLU A 27 -6.41 -22.18 -8.35
C GLU A 27 -6.00 -20.71 -8.23
N ASN A 28 -4.78 -20.38 -8.66
CA ASN A 28 -4.22 -19.03 -8.58
C ASN A 28 -4.93 -18.10 -9.58
N THR A 29 -6.18 -17.77 -9.26
CA THR A 29 -7.09 -16.93 -10.05
C THR A 29 -6.81 -15.45 -9.85
N LEU A 30 -6.05 -15.08 -8.82
CA LEU A 30 -5.75 -13.69 -8.46
C LEU A 30 -4.50 -13.12 -9.16
N GLY A 31 -3.69 -13.98 -9.79
CA GLY A 31 -2.46 -13.57 -10.46
C GLY A 31 -1.34 -13.18 -9.48
N ALA A 32 -0.31 -12.51 -9.99
CA ALA A 32 0.78 -12.01 -9.15
C ALA A 32 0.30 -10.84 -8.29
N LEU A 33 0.73 -10.81 -7.02
CA LEU A 33 0.43 -9.71 -6.11
C LEU A 33 1.15 -8.44 -6.58
N ILE A 34 0.40 -7.38 -6.85
CA ILE A 34 0.93 -6.07 -7.25
C ILE A 34 0.90 -5.18 -6.02
N THR A 35 2.07 -4.92 -5.44
CA THR A 35 2.21 -4.04 -4.27
C THR A 35 2.58 -2.63 -4.71
N ASP A 36 2.08 -1.63 -3.99
CA ASP A 36 2.53 -0.23 -4.18
C ASP A 36 3.74 0.09 -3.27
N ARG A 37 4.24 -0.91 -2.51
CA ARG A 37 5.41 -0.79 -1.61
C ARG A 37 6.45 -1.88 -1.86
N PRO A 38 7.75 -1.60 -1.65
CA PRO A 38 8.38 -0.33 -1.23
C PRO A 38 8.73 0.59 -2.42
N ASP A 39 8.00 0.49 -3.53
CA ASP A 39 8.37 1.17 -4.78
C ASP A 39 8.22 2.70 -4.69
N ALA A 40 9.00 3.42 -5.49
CA ALA A 40 8.85 4.86 -5.66
C ALA A 40 7.74 5.20 -6.67
N THR A 41 7.32 4.23 -7.49
CA THR A 41 6.21 4.39 -8.45
C THR A 41 4.95 3.67 -8.00
N GLU A 42 3.79 4.27 -8.26
CA GLU A 42 2.49 3.63 -8.12
C GLU A 42 2.18 2.84 -9.39
N SER A 43 1.73 1.59 -9.25
CA SER A 43 1.32 0.75 -10.38
C SER A 43 0.03 1.28 -11.02
N PRO A 44 -0.11 1.25 -12.36
CA PRO A 44 -1.35 1.61 -13.03
C PRO A 44 -2.48 0.58 -12.83
N THR A 45 -2.16 -0.62 -12.37
CA THR A 45 -3.11 -1.74 -12.27
C THR A 45 -3.86 -1.73 -10.93
N ALA A 46 -5.19 -1.80 -10.99
CA ALA A 46 -6.06 -2.00 -9.83
C ALA A 46 -5.98 -3.45 -9.30
N VAL A 47 -6.19 -3.65 -7.99
CA VAL A 47 -6.31 -5.01 -7.42
C VAL A 47 -7.50 -5.77 -8.03
N PRO A 48 -7.45 -7.12 -8.07
CA PRO A 48 -8.52 -7.93 -8.65
C PRO A 48 -9.90 -7.61 -8.07
N LYS A 49 -10.95 -7.66 -8.90
CA LYS A 49 -12.33 -7.47 -8.47
C LYS A 49 -12.70 -8.45 -7.34
N ASN A 50 -13.44 -7.97 -6.35
CA ASN A 50 -13.86 -8.70 -5.15
C ASN A 50 -12.69 -9.19 -4.28
N SER A 51 -11.48 -8.64 -4.44
CA SER A 51 -10.34 -8.94 -3.58
C SER A 51 -10.09 -7.80 -2.58
N ILE A 52 -9.57 -8.17 -1.42
CA ILE A 52 -9.01 -7.22 -0.43
C ILE A 52 -7.52 -7.50 -0.34
N GLN A 53 -6.71 -6.47 -0.55
CA GLN A 53 -5.27 -6.50 -0.31
C GLN A 53 -4.95 -5.53 0.82
N VAL A 54 -4.22 -6.01 1.82
CA VAL A 54 -3.75 -5.19 2.94
C VAL A 54 -2.24 -5.14 2.90
N GLU A 55 -1.70 -3.94 2.76
CA GLU A 55 -0.28 -3.68 2.86
C GLU A 55 0.00 -3.00 4.20
N THR A 56 1.01 -3.48 4.91
CA THR A 56 1.48 -2.90 6.18
C THR A 56 3.01 -2.84 6.16
N GLY A 57 3.58 -1.94 6.95
CA GLY A 57 5.01 -1.71 7.00
C GLY A 57 5.39 -0.74 8.11
N ALA A 58 6.65 -0.33 8.10
CA ALA A 58 7.17 0.71 8.97
C ALA A 58 8.24 1.51 8.22
N PHE A 59 8.33 2.80 8.52
CA PHE A 59 9.35 3.69 7.97
C PHE A 59 10.08 4.41 9.10
N TYR A 60 11.38 4.64 8.91
CA TYR A 60 12.17 5.53 9.72
C TYR A 60 12.75 6.61 8.82
N GLU A 61 12.45 7.86 9.13
CA GLU A 61 12.96 9.02 8.41
C GLU A 61 13.74 9.90 9.38
N SER A 62 14.87 10.43 8.93
CA SER A 62 15.65 11.38 9.70
C SER A 62 16.12 12.53 8.83
N TYR A 63 15.90 13.74 9.32
CA TYR A 63 16.32 14.98 8.69
C TYR A 63 17.13 15.79 9.70
N GLU A 64 18.25 16.39 9.26
CA GLU A 64 19.09 17.22 10.11
C GLU A 64 19.45 18.52 9.39
N GLU A 65 19.13 19.65 10.02
CA GLU A 65 19.42 20.99 9.51
C GLU A 65 19.70 21.95 10.68
N ASN A 66 20.77 22.75 10.61
CA ASN A 66 21.10 23.80 11.58
C ASN A 66 21.07 23.33 13.06
N ASN A 67 21.59 22.13 13.34
CA ASN A 67 21.59 21.44 14.65
C ASN A 67 20.21 20.98 15.17
N PHE A 68 19.15 21.15 14.38
CA PHE A 68 17.88 20.47 14.59
C PHE A 68 17.90 19.13 13.86
N LYS A 69 17.58 18.06 14.59
CA LYS A 69 17.38 16.73 14.02
C LYS A 69 15.94 16.29 14.26
N THR A 70 15.20 16.05 13.18
CA THR A 70 13.87 15.46 13.23
C THR A 70 13.97 13.97 12.89
N GLU A 71 13.30 13.13 13.68
CA GLU A 71 13.22 11.69 13.50
C GLU A 71 11.74 11.28 13.51
N ASN A 72 11.29 10.65 12.44
CA ASN A 72 9.96 10.06 12.35
C ASN A 72 10.09 8.54 12.36
N LEU A 73 9.34 7.89 13.24
CA LEU A 73 9.14 6.45 13.21
C LEU A 73 7.66 6.19 12.97
N THR A 74 7.34 5.75 11.76
CA THR A 74 5.97 5.43 11.34
C THR A 74 5.75 3.94 11.43
N TYR A 75 4.69 3.56 12.14
CA TYR A 75 4.29 2.19 12.39
C TYR A 75 3.04 1.85 11.60
N ASN A 76 2.95 0.58 11.20
CA ASN A 76 1.78 0.00 10.54
C ASN A 76 1.27 0.92 9.43
N THR A 77 2.13 1.16 8.43
CA THR A 77 1.83 2.00 7.25
C THR A 77 0.72 1.35 6.42
N MET A 78 -0.50 1.38 6.93
CA MET A 78 -1.57 0.50 6.52
C MET A 78 -2.20 1.06 5.27
N LEU A 79 -2.31 0.24 4.24
CA LEU A 79 -3.11 0.53 3.06
C LEU A 79 -4.01 -0.67 2.77
N MET A 80 -5.30 -0.48 2.96
CA MET A 80 -6.33 -1.42 2.55
C MET A 80 -6.81 -1.05 1.16
N ARG A 81 -6.80 -2.02 0.24
CA ARG A 81 -7.22 -1.88 -1.15
C ARG A 81 -8.35 -2.87 -1.41
N TYR A 82 -9.45 -2.41 -1.99
CA TYR A 82 -10.59 -3.25 -2.33
C TYR A 82 -10.95 -3.10 -3.81
N GLY A 83 -10.89 -4.20 -4.56
CA GLY A 83 -11.24 -4.22 -5.97
C GLY A 83 -12.76 -4.19 -6.16
N LEU A 84 -13.31 -3.00 -6.41
CA LEU A 84 -14.75 -2.80 -6.58
C LEU A 84 -15.22 -3.26 -7.97
N LEU A 85 -14.47 -2.94 -9.01
CA LEU A 85 -14.70 -3.36 -10.40
C LEU A 85 -13.41 -3.94 -10.98
N GLU A 86 -13.47 -4.46 -12.21
CA GLU A 86 -12.28 -5.03 -12.90
C GLU A 86 -11.16 -4.00 -13.11
N ASN A 87 -11.50 -2.71 -13.14
CA ASN A 87 -10.56 -1.62 -13.32
C ASN A 87 -10.68 -0.54 -12.24
N LEU A 88 -11.38 -0.78 -11.12
CA LEU A 88 -11.57 0.23 -10.07
C LEU A 88 -11.29 -0.38 -8.70
N GLU A 89 -10.33 0.19 -7.99
CA GLU A 89 -10.07 -0.11 -6.58
C GLU A 89 -10.41 1.08 -5.68
N LEU A 90 -10.89 0.80 -4.48
CA LEU A 90 -10.99 1.75 -3.38
C LEU A 90 -9.79 1.57 -2.44
N ARG A 91 -9.31 2.66 -1.86
CA ARG A 91 -8.13 2.70 -0.99
C ARG A 91 -8.48 3.37 0.33
N LEU A 92 -8.01 2.77 1.43
CA LEU A 92 -8.03 3.36 2.76
C LEU A 92 -6.63 3.25 3.36
N GLY A 93 -6.02 4.39 3.67
CA GLY A 93 -4.69 4.47 4.25
C GLY A 93 -4.73 5.09 5.64
N TRP A 94 -3.98 4.51 6.59
CA TRP A 94 -3.94 5.04 7.95
C TRP A 94 -2.66 4.64 8.68
N ASP A 95 -1.85 5.63 9.00
CA ASP A 95 -0.53 5.41 9.58
C ASP A 95 -0.50 6.00 10.99
N TYR A 96 0.41 5.49 11.84
CA TYR A 96 0.69 6.08 13.15
C TYR A 96 2.17 6.43 13.27
N THR A 97 2.46 7.70 13.55
CA THR A 97 3.83 8.23 13.51
C THR A 97 4.22 8.80 14.87
N ASN A 98 5.41 8.41 15.34
CA ASN A 98 6.12 9.08 16.42
C ASN A 98 7.17 10.04 15.82
N ASN A 99 7.00 11.33 16.04
CA ASN A 99 7.92 12.39 15.64
C ASN A 99 8.72 12.87 16.86
N LYS A 100 10.03 12.94 16.70
CA LYS A 100 10.96 13.51 17.68
C LYS A 100 11.78 14.59 17.04
N THR A 101 11.85 15.75 17.69
CA THR A 101 12.76 16.82 17.32
C THR A 101 13.82 16.96 18.41
N LYS A 102 15.09 16.95 18.00
CA LYS A 102 16.26 17.12 18.85
C LYS A 102 17.00 18.40 18.49
N PHE A 103 17.52 19.11 19.47
CA PHE A 103 18.42 20.24 19.31
C PHE A 103 19.74 19.95 20.03
N ASN A 104 20.87 20.02 19.31
CA ASN A 104 22.19 19.64 19.84
C ASN A 104 22.19 18.25 20.51
N GLY A 105 21.45 17.29 19.93
CA GLY A 105 21.33 15.93 20.45
C GLY A 105 20.35 15.73 21.61
N ASN A 106 19.81 16.80 22.20
CA ASN A 106 18.80 16.73 23.27
C ASN A 106 17.39 16.78 22.67
N GLU A 107 16.50 15.88 23.11
CA GLU A 107 15.09 15.90 22.71
C GLU A 107 14.41 17.17 23.24
N VAL A 108 13.83 17.95 22.33
CA VAL A 108 13.12 19.21 22.66
C VAL A 108 11.62 19.12 22.41
N LEU A 109 11.20 18.24 21.51
CA LEU A 109 9.80 17.97 21.23
C LEU A 109 9.64 16.49 20.86
N SER A 110 8.57 15.87 21.36
CA SER A 110 8.17 14.52 21.02
C SER A 110 6.67 14.48 20.94
N THR A 111 6.15 14.03 19.80
CA THR A 111 4.73 13.94 19.56
C THR A 111 4.41 12.70 18.75
N ASP A 112 3.26 12.13 19.03
CA ASP A 112 2.69 11.00 18.31
C ASP A 112 1.33 11.40 17.74
N SER A 113 1.03 10.89 16.56
CA SER A 113 -0.28 11.09 15.96
C SER A 113 -0.54 10.06 14.88
N PHE A 114 -1.81 9.78 14.65
CA PHE A 114 -2.20 9.21 13.36
C PHE A 114 -1.94 10.22 12.23
N SER A 115 -1.68 9.71 11.03
CA SER A 115 -1.78 10.49 9.80
C SER A 115 -3.23 10.94 9.56
N PRO A 116 -3.47 11.94 8.70
CA PRO A 116 -4.77 12.09 8.06
C PRO A 116 -5.23 10.74 7.48
N LEU A 117 -6.52 10.44 7.61
CA LEU A 117 -7.08 9.22 7.04
C LEU A 117 -7.13 9.39 5.52
N LEU A 118 -6.38 8.57 4.80
CA LEU A 118 -6.42 8.54 3.34
C LEU A 118 -7.68 7.78 2.90
N LEU A 119 -8.52 8.45 2.12
CA LEU A 119 -9.57 7.82 1.34
C LEU A 119 -9.26 8.03 -0.14
N GLY A 120 -9.26 6.95 -0.90
CA GLY A 120 -8.73 6.97 -2.24
C GLY A 120 -9.38 6.01 -3.20
N PHE A 121 -9.01 6.14 -4.47
CA PHE A 121 -9.32 5.18 -5.50
C PHE A 121 -8.21 5.09 -6.54
N LYS A 122 -8.15 3.95 -7.24
CA LYS A 122 -7.35 3.75 -8.44
C LYS A 122 -8.25 3.26 -9.55
N VAL A 123 -8.19 3.88 -10.72
CA VAL A 123 -8.89 3.43 -11.91
C VAL A 123 -7.92 3.12 -13.04
N GLY A 124 -8.00 1.91 -13.58
CA GLY A 124 -7.31 1.54 -14.81
C GLY A 124 -7.98 2.21 -16.01
N ILE A 125 -7.18 2.94 -16.79
CA ILE A 125 -7.64 3.73 -17.95
C ILE A 125 -7.38 2.97 -19.25
N ALA A 126 -6.17 2.46 -19.45
CA ALA A 126 -5.79 1.76 -20.67
C ALA A 126 -4.84 0.61 -20.36
N LYS A 127 -4.98 -0.50 -21.09
CA LYS A 127 -4.01 -1.60 -21.07
C LYS A 127 -2.88 -1.32 -22.06
N GLU A 128 -1.70 -1.82 -21.72
CA GLU A 128 -0.54 -1.72 -22.60
C GLU A 128 -0.84 -2.33 -23.98
N LYS A 129 -0.50 -1.60 -25.05
CA LYS A 129 -0.69 -2.05 -26.43
C LYS A 129 0.36 -1.44 -27.36
N GLY A 130 1.36 -2.24 -27.72
CA GLY A 130 2.43 -1.78 -28.60
C GLY A 130 3.23 -0.66 -27.93
N VAL A 131 3.15 0.56 -28.46
CA VAL A 131 3.82 1.74 -27.89
C VAL A 131 3.00 2.46 -26.81
N LEU A 132 1.72 2.11 -26.66
CA LEU A 132 0.86 2.68 -25.63
C LEU A 132 1.14 1.98 -24.28
N PRO A 133 1.51 2.71 -23.21
CA PRO A 133 1.71 2.11 -21.90
C PRO A 133 0.39 1.61 -21.29
N GLU A 134 0.48 0.79 -20.24
CA GLU A 134 -0.63 0.68 -19.29
C GLU A 134 -0.77 2.01 -18.55
N ILE A 135 -2.01 2.50 -18.41
CA ILE A 135 -2.32 3.80 -17.81
C ILE A 135 -3.32 3.59 -16.69
N GLY A 136 -3.00 4.14 -15.53
CA GLY A 136 -3.89 4.23 -14.37
C GLY A 136 -3.99 5.66 -13.86
N PHE A 137 -5.05 5.95 -13.13
CA PHE A 137 -5.23 7.20 -12.39
C PHE A 137 -5.55 6.91 -10.93
N LEU A 138 -4.91 7.65 -10.05
CA LEU A 138 -5.10 7.62 -8.61
C LEU A 138 -5.60 8.97 -8.15
N GLY A 139 -6.56 8.96 -7.24
CA GLY A 139 -7.03 10.16 -6.55
C GLY A 139 -7.19 9.87 -5.07
N HIS A 140 -6.73 10.80 -4.24
CA HIS A 140 -6.75 10.69 -2.78
C HIS A 140 -7.29 11.96 -2.12
N LEU A 141 -7.98 11.73 -1.00
CA LEU A 141 -8.34 12.72 -0.01
C LEU A 141 -7.69 12.31 1.32
N ASN A 142 -7.06 13.24 2.00
CA ASN A 142 -6.38 13.03 3.26
C ASN A 142 -7.13 13.81 4.35
N LEU A 143 -8.00 13.10 5.08
CA LEU A 143 -8.95 13.71 6.01
C LEU A 143 -8.30 13.94 7.38
N PRO A 144 -8.24 15.18 7.89
CA PRO A 144 -7.40 15.52 9.05
C PRO A 144 -8.01 15.10 10.41
N PHE A 145 -9.24 14.58 10.45
CA PHE A 145 -9.95 14.30 11.70
C PHE A 145 -9.26 13.26 12.60
N SER A 146 -8.49 12.34 12.01
CA SER A 146 -7.73 11.31 12.72
C SER A 146 -6.47 11.87 13.40
N VAL A 147 -5.97 13.02 12.92
CA VAL A 147 -4.77 13.67 13.46
C VAL A 147 -5.09 14.21 14.85
N LYS A 148 -4.12 14.11 15.76
CA LYS A 148 -4.17 14.69 17.10
C LYS A 148 -4.46 16.19 17.02
N LYS A 149 -5.32 16.70 17.91
CA LYS A 149 -5.92 18.06 17.78
C LYS A 149 -4.87 19.17 17.68
N GLU A 150 -3.76 19.05 18.39
CA GLU A 150 -2.69 20.06 18.41
C GLU A 150 -1.84 20.09 17.13
N LEU A 151 -1.91 19.04 16.30
CA LEU A 151 -1.16 18.89 15.04
C LEU A 151 -2.08 18.89 13.81
N ARG A 152 -3.39 19.02 14.03
CA ARG A 152 -4.39 18.78 13.00
C ARG A 152 -4.36 19.90 11.96
N PRO A 153 -4.19 19.56 10.66
CA PRO A 153 -4.37 20.53 9.58
C PRO A 153 -5.76 21.17 9.59
N GLU A 154 -5.86 22.41 9.14
CA GLU A 154 -7.16 23.09 9.02
C GLU A 154 -7.98 22.53 7.85
N ASN A 155 -7.28 22.13 6.78
CA ASN A 155 -7.90 21.70 5.53
C ASN A 155 -7.68 20.20 5.24
N THR A 156 -8.55 19.66 4.38
CA THR A 156 -8.36 18.34 3.76
C THR A 156 -7.38 18.49 2.60
N SER A 157 -6.27 17.77 2.63
CA SER A 157 -5.36 17.71 1.49
C SER A 157 -5.86 16.73 0.43
N VAL A 158 -5.49 17.01 -0.82
CA VAL A 158 -5.88 16.20 -1.97
C VAL A 158 -4.69 15.98 -2.88
N ASP A 159 -4.56 14.79 -3.44
CA ASP A 159 -3.56 14.50 -4.44
C ASP A 159 -4.12 13.60 -5.53
N PHE A 160 -3.52 13.68 -6.70
CA PHE A 160 -3.81 12.79 -7.80
C PHE A 160 -2.54 12.48 -8.58
N ARG A 161 -2.51 11.30 -9.20
CA ARG A 161 -1.39 10.84 -10.02
C ARG A 161 -1.89 10.01 -11.19
N PHE A 162 -1.32 10.24 -12.36
CA PHE A 162 -1.34 9.28 -13.45
C PHE A 162 -0.14 8.34 -13.31
N SER A 163 -0.41 7.05 -13.45
CA SER A 163 0.60 6.00 -13.45
C SER A 163 0.73 5.39 -14.82
N PHE A 164 1.96 5.16 -15.25
CA PHE A 164 2.29 4.61 -16.55
C PHE A 164 3.29 3.47 -16.38
N ALA A 165 3.08 2.37 -17.10
CA ALA A 165 4.01 1.25 -17.15
C ALA A 165 4.21 0.76 -18.59
N HIS A 166 5.46 0.51 -18.95
CA HIS A 166 5.88 -0.07 -20.23
C HIS A 166 6.73 -1.31 -20.03
N THR A 167 6.48 -2.31 -20.86
CA THR A 167 7.35 -3.45 -21.09
C THR A 167 8.32 -3.10 -22.22
N LEU A 168 9.60 -2.86 -21.87
CA LEU A 168 10.63 -2.51 -22.86
C LEU A 168 11.25 -3.75 -23.52
N SER A 169 11.37 -4.85 -22.78
CA SER A 169 11.84 -6.16 -23.26
C SER A 169 11.36 -7.27 -22.33
N GLU A 170 11.67 -8.55 -22.63
CA GLU A 170 11.41 -9.68 -21.72
C GLU A 170 12.00 -9.49 -20.31
N LYS A 171 13.03 -8.64 -20.17
CA LYS A 171 13.73 -8.40 -18.91
C LYS A 171 13.68 -6.96 -18.45
N SER A 172 13.07 -6.04 -19.19
CA SER A 172 13.17 -4.61 -18.91
C SER A 172 11.79 -3.97 -18.87
N SER A 173 11.55 -3.14 -17.86
CA SER A 173 10.34 -2.35 -17.73
C SER A 173 10.66 -0.90 -17.35
N LEU A 174 9.75 0.00 -17.69
CA LEU A 174 9.81 1.41 -17.31
C LEU A 174 8.47 1.84 -16.73
N SER A 175 8.50 2.34 -15.50
CA SER A 175 7.35 2.91 -14.82
C SER A 175 7.61 4.37 -14.52
N TYR A 176 6.58 5.20 -14.64
CA TYR A 176 6.66 6.61 -14.27
C TYR A 176 5.29 7.12 -13.83
N ASN A 177 5.29 8.13 -12.95
CA ASN A 177 4.06 8.79 -12.54
C ASN A 177 4.19 10.29 -12.69
N LEU A 178 3.05 10.95 -12.93
CA LEU A 178 2.92 12.40 -12.99
C LEU A 178 1.66 12.82 -12.24
N GLY A 179 1.75 13.84 -11.40
CA GLY A 179 0.62 14.24 -10.57
C GLY A 179 0.80 15.60 -9.91
N ALA A 180 -0.14 15.92 -9.05
CA ALA A 180 -0.06 17.09 -8.20
C ALA A 180 -0.68 16.80 -6.83
N ALA A 181 -0.21 17.53 -5.81
CA ALA A 181 -0.76 17.51 -4.48
C ALA A 181 -0.99 18.94 -3.98
N TRP A 182 -2.12 19.14 -3.30
CA TRP A 182 -2.34 20.29 -2.43
C TRP A 182 -2.18 19.77 -1.02
N GLU A 183 -1.01 20.05 -0.45
CA GLU A 183 -0.64 19.59 0.88
C GLU A 183 -1.43 20.34 1.96
N ASN A 184 -1.36 19.82 3.19
CA ASN A 184 -2.03 20.38 4.34
C ASN A 184 -1.64 21.85 4.53
N ASP A 185 -2.64 22.73 4.45
CA ASP A 185 -2.53 24.17 4.67
C ASP A 185 -1.55 24.89 3.72
N ALA A 186 -1.17 24.25 2.61
CA ALA A 186 -0.41 24.84 1.52
C ALA A 186 -1.35 25.44 0.45
N PRO A 187 -1.24 26.73 0.10
CA PRO A 187 -2.05 27.32 -0.95
C PRO A 187 -1.62 26.90 -2.36
N GLU A 188 -0.35 26.53 -2.54
CA GLU A 188 0.20 26.12 -3.83
C GLU A 188 0.10 24.60 -4.07
N ALA A 189 0.05 24.23 -5.34
CA ALA A 189 0.18 22.83 -5.76
C ALA A 189 1.65 22.41 -5.83
N ALA A 190 1.99 21.29 -5.23
CA ALA A 190 3.24 20.58 -5.47
C ALA A 190 3.09 19.65 -6.69
N TYR A 191 4.05 19.67 -7.61
CA TYR A 191 4.07 18.76 -8.75
C TYR A 191 4.81 17.47 -8.39
N LEU A 192 4.16 16.34 -8.62
CA LEU A 192 4.68 15.02 -8.28
C LEU A 192 5.17 14.32 -9.55
N TYR A 193 6.39 13.79 -9.53
CA TYR A 193 6.92 12.96 -10.61
C TYR A 193 7.82 11.86 -10.06
N THR A 194 7.77 10.69 -10.68
CA THR A 194 8.60 9.53 -10.34
C THR A 194 8.96 8.76 -11.60
N ILE A 195 10.11 8.09 -11.60
CA ILE A 195 10.56 7.22 -12.68
C ILE A 195 11.30 6.03 -12.08
N ALA A 196 11.00 4.82 -12.55
CA ALA A 196 11.64 3.59 -12.13
C ALA A 196 11.92 2.70 -13.34
N TYR A 197 13.13 2.15 -13.39
CA TYR A 197 13.54 1.18 -14.41
C TYR A 197 13.74 -0.18 -13.75
N GLY A 198 12.99 -1.19 -14.20
CA GLY A 198 13.10 -2.57 -13.75
C GLY A 198 13.97 -3.39 -14.69
N TYR A 199 14.86 -4.22 -14.14
CA TYR A 199 15.61 -5.22 -14.90
C TYR A 199 15.60 -6.59 -14.22
N SER A 200 15.12 -7.63 -14.90
CA SER A 200 15.09 -8.98 -14.38
C SER A 200 16.43 -9.71 -14.54
N LEU A 201 16.99 -10.20 -13.44
CA LEU A 201 18.27 -10.92 -13.42
C LEU A 201 18.12 -12.39 -13.88
N SER A 202 16.94 -12.98 -13.68
CA SER A 202 16.59 -14.32 -14.16
C SER A 202 15.35 -14.29 -15.03
N ARG A 203 15.09 -15.40 -15.73
CA ARG A 203 13.78 -15.64 -16.35
C ARG A 203 12.80 -16.11 -15.30
#